data_AF-A0A4Y8K0A5-F1
#
_entry.id   AF-A0A4Y8K0A5-F1
#
_cell.length_a   1.000
_cell.length_b   1.000
_cell.length_c   1.000
_cell.angle_alpha   90.00
_cell.angle_beta   90.00
_cell.angle_gamma   90.00
#
_symmetry.space_group_name_H-M   'P 1'
#
loop_
_entity.id
_entity.type
_entity.pdbx_description
1 polymer ?
#
loop_
_entity_poly.entity_id
_entity_poly.type
_entity_poly.pdbx_seq_one_letter_code
_entity_poly.pdbx_strand_id
1 'polypeptide(L)'
;MANTGLATAGKRLFGLGAAFIASAVLVGCSGPMMNACPAIGWANTLTVTLNGETDDVSLVQLCVDGECSTPAPSQSHSDESAPAEVLGPEDLATYTSDPRAVELPYFASKISYHSWEIALSMSSPRNVTLRAFSATGIVLADEDVTLNWVRVGGTERCGGPEESAPVILVISA
;
A
#
# COMPACT_ATOMS: atom_id res chain seq x y z
N MET A 1 2.57 -20.14 -92.30
CA MET A 1 3.22 -20.46 -91.02
C MET A 1 2.59 -19.57 -89.97
N ALA A 2 1.84 -20.18 -89.05
CA ALA A 2 1.24 -19.48 -87.91
C ALA A 2 2.31 -19.22 -86.85
N ASN A 3 2.28 -18.05 -86.20
CA ASN A 3 2.15 -18.07 -84.75
C ASN A 3 1.55 -16.76 -84.22
N THR A 4 0.65 -16.92 -83.27
CA THR A 4 -0.24 -15.93 -82.68
C THR A 4 0.15 -15.72 -81.23
N GLY A 5 0.06 -14.49 -80.73
CA GLY A 5 -0.03 -14.15 -79.30
C GLY A 5 1.29 -14.19 -78.53
N LEU A 6 1.48 -13.47 -77.43
CA LEU A 6 0.54 -12.77 -76.57
C LEU A 6 1.33 -11.72 -75.78
N ALA A 7 0.69 -10.59 -75.47
CA ALA A 7 1.20 -9.57 -74.57
C ALA A 7 1.64 -10.17 -73.22
N THR A 8 2.78 -9.72 -72.68
CA THR A 8 3.07 -9.90 -71.25
C THR A 8 3.18 -8.55 -70.59
N ALA A 9 2.10 -8.23 -69.88
CA ALA A 9 1.89 -7.05 -69.09
C ALA A 9 2.96 -6.85 -68.00
N GLY A 10 3.29 -5.59 -67.76
CA GLY A 10 4.08 -5.15 -66.61
C GLY A 10 3.51 -5.71 -65.31
N LYS A 11 4.39 -6.31 -64.50
CA LYS A 11 3.95 -6.96 -63.27
C LYS A 11 5.00 -6.82 -62.17
N ARG A 12 4.73 -5.82 -61.32
CA ARG A 12 4.87 -5.85 -59.85
C ARG A 12 6.20 -5.42 -59.24
N LEU A 13 6.45 -4.10 -59.30
CA LEU A 13 7.02 -3.36 -58.16
C LEU A 13 5.95 -3.23 -57.05
N PHE A 14 5.58 -4.33 -56.40
CA PHE A 14 4.74 -4.29 -55.19
C PHE A 14 5.06 -5.52 -54.35
N GLY A 15 6.24 -5.53 -53.73
CA GLY A 15 6.71 -6.68 -52.95
C GLY A 15 7.52 -6.35 -51.70
N LEU A 16 7.72 -5.07 -51.36
CA LEU A 16 8.53 -4.67 -50.20
C LEU A 16 7.75 -3.88 -49.13
N GLY A 17 6.45 -3.64 -49.32
CA GLY A 17 5.61 -2.93 -48.34
C GLY A 17 4.98 -3.81 -47.26
N ALA A 18 4.85 -5.12 -47.50
CA ALA A 18 4.09 -6.00 -46.61
C ALA A 18 4.89 -6.54 -45.42
N ALA A 19 6.23 -6.49 -45.46
CA ALA A 19 7.07 -7.07 -44.41
C ALA A 19 7.29 -6.13 -43.20
N PHE A 20 7.03 -4.83 -43.32
CA PHE A 20 7.32 -3.87 -42.23
C PHE A 20 6.16 -3.65 -41.25
N ILE A 21 4.93 -4.07 -41.58
CA ILE A 21 3.77 -3.88 -40.71
C ILE A 21 3.62 -5.03 -39.69
N ALA A 22 4.28 -6.17 -39.91
CA ALA A 22 4.13 -7.35 -39.05
C ALA A 22 4.97 -7.34 -37.76
N SER A 23 5.83 -6.34 -37.54
CA SER A 23 6.76 -6.33 -36.39
C SER A 23 6.29 -5.46 -35.20
N ALA A 24 5.10 -4.85 -35.25
CA ALA A 24 4.66 -3.86 -34.25
C ALA A 24 3.71 -4.38 -33.16
N VAL A 25 3.62 -5.70 -32.93
CA VAL A 25 2.67 -6.28 -31.94
C VAL A 25 3.37 -6.97 -30.75
N LEU A 26 4.65 -6.68 -30.51
CA LEU A 26 5.24 -6.90 -29.18
C LEU A 26 5.02 -5.66 -28.31
N VAL A 27 3.76 -5.22 -28.20
CA VAL A 27 3.35 -4.28 -27.16
C VAL A 27 3.25 -5.12 -25.88
N GLY A 28 4.35 -5.20 -25.13
CA GLY A 28 4.30 -5.65 -23.74
C GLY A 28 3.27 -4.82 -22.96
N CYS A 29 2.81 -5.34 -21.82
CA CYS A 29 1.72 -4.81 -20.99
C CYS A 29 1.93 -3.39 -20.39
N SER A 30 2.78 -2.58 -20.99
CA SER A 30 3.14 -1.22 -20.61
C SER A 30 3.24 -0.34 -21.87
N GLY A 31 2.20 -0.38 -22.71
CA GLY A 31 2.05 0.57 -23.80
C GLY A 31 1.95 2.00 -23.26
N PRO A 32 2.44 3.02 -24.00
CA PRO A 32 2.48 4.42 -23.56
C PRO A 32 1.11 5.06 -23.26
N MET A 33 0.01 4.32 -23.51
CA MET A 33 -1.37 4.75 -23.25
C MET A 33 -2.01 4.05 -22.04
N MET A 34 -1.34 3.10 -21.38
CA MET A 34 -1.85 2.41 -20.19
C MET A 34 -0.78 2.38 -19.10
N ASN A 35 -0.62 3.50 -18.40
CA ASN A 35 0.11 3.53 -17.14
C ASN A 35 -0.75 2.87 -16.06
N ALA A 36 -0.74 1.53 -16.03
CA ALA A 36 -1.37 0.77 -14.96
C ALA A 36 -0.65 1.06 -13.64
N CYS A 37 -1.40 1.34 -12.59
CA CYS A 37 -0.83 1.52 -11.26
C CYS A 37 -0.32 0.16 -10.77
N PRO A 38 0.90 0.10 -10.20
CA PRO A 38 1.37 -1.15 -9.61
C PRO A 38 0.40 -1.60 -8.52
N ALA A 39 0.14 -2.90 -8.44
CA ALA A 39 -0.70 -3.50 -7.38
C ALA A 39 0.02 -3.55 -6.02
N ILE A 40 0.84 -2.53 -5.71
CA ILE A 40 1.57 -2.38 -4.45
C ILE A 40 0.73 -1.48 -3.56
N GLY A 41 0.31 -2.00 -2.40
CA GLY A 41 -0.34 -1.22 -1.37
C GLY A 41 0.60 -0.17 -0.76
N TRP A 42 0.04 0.92 -0.27
CA TRP A 42 0.77 1.94 0.48
C TRP A 42 0.05 2.23 1.80
N ALA A 43 0.80 2.74 2.77
CA ALA A 43 0.26 3.15 4.07
C ALA A 43 0.41 4.66 4.24
N ASN A 44 -0.57 5.24 4.92
CA ASN A 44 -0.54 6.60 5.44
C ASN A 44 0.02 6.61 6.86
N THR A 45 0.60 7.72 7.26
CA THR A 45 1.24 7.83 8.58
C THR A 45 0.71 9.03 9.37
N LEU A 46 0.34 8.77 10.63
CA LEU A 46 0.06 9.79 11.65
C LEU A 46 1.08 9.66 12.78
N THR A 47 1.72 10.77 13.13
CA THR A 47 2.53 10.87 14.34
C THR A 47 1.70 11.46 15.48
N VAL A 48 1.66 10.77 16.62
CA VAL A 48 1.05 11.23 17.86
C VAL A 48 2.15 11.51 18.88
N THR A 49 2.23 12.76 19.33
CA THR A 49 3.15 13.19 20.40
C THR A 49 2.38 13.29 21.71
N LEU A 50 2.89 12.64 22.75
CA LEU A 50 2.27 12.64 24.07
C LEU A 50 2.84 13.77 24.92
N ASN A 51 1.97 14.58 25.50
CA ASN A 51 2.33 15.68 26.40
C ASN A 51 1.81 15.40 27.82
N GLY A 52 2.71 15.33 28.80
CA GLY A 52 2.38 15.00 30.20
C GLY A 52 3.22 13.84 30.75
N GLU A 53 2.73 13.21 31.82
CA GLU A 53 3.35 12.02 32.41
C GLU A 53 2.97 10.78 31.59
N THR A 54 3.94 10.21 30.87
CA THR A 54 3.69 9.14 29.89
C THR A 54 4.10 7.75 30.35
N ASP A 55 4.64 7.63 31.57
CA ASP A 55 5.20 6.38 32.08
C ASP A 55 4.14 5.27 32.18
N ASP A 56 2.91 5.66 32.50
CA ASP A 56 1.78 4.74 32.57
C ASP A 56 1.13 4.45 31.21
N VAL A 57 1.50 5.14 30.12
CA VAL A 57 0.91 4.94 28.79
C VAL A 57 1.47 3.67 28.14
N SER A 58 0.63 2.65 28.04
CA SER A 58 0.96 1.36 27.40
C SER A 58 0.43 1.22 25.98
N LEU A 59 -0.62 1.96 25.62
CA LEU A 59 -1.25 1.87 24.30
C LEU A 59 -1.78 3.23 23.86
N VAL A 60 -1.54 3.58 22.60
CA VAL A 60 -2.27 4.64 21.89
C VAL A 60 -3.08 4.01 20.77
N GLN A 61 -4.35 4.40 20.65
CA GLN A 61 -5.23 3.97 19.58
C GLN A 61 -5.76 5.15 18.79
N LEU A 62 -5.95 4.92 17.50
CA LEU A 62 -6.77 5.74 16.62
C LEU A 62 -8.02 4.96 16.26
N CYS A 63 -9.18 5.57 16.41
CA CYS A 63 -10.46 4.97 16.04
C CYS A 63 -11.15 5.79 14.96
N VAL A 64 -11.73 5.11 13.98
CA VAL A 64 -12.54 5.66 12.89
C VAL A 64 -13.86 4.91 12.88
N ASP A 65 -14.97 5.61 13.07
CA ASP A 65 -16.32 5.02 13.04
C ASP A 65 -16.49 3.76 13.91
N GLY A 66 -15.76 3.68 15.03
CA GLY A 66 -15.77 2.55 15.96
C GLY A 66 -14.75 1.44 15.67
N GLU A 67 -14.02 1.53 14.56
CA GLU A 67 -12.90 0.63 14.23
C GLU A 67 -11.59 1.24 14.72
N CYS A 68 -10.92 0.56 15.65
CA CYS A 68 -9.70 1.07 16.29
C CYS A 68 -8.45 0.36 15.79
N SER A 69 -7.35 1.10 15.76
CA SER A 69 -6.03 0.55 15.50
C SER A 69 -5.65 -0.48 16.55
N THR A 70 -5.01 -1.55 16.08
CA THR A 70 -4.36 -2.54 16.94
C THR A 70 -2.88 -2.20 17.10
N PRO A 71 -2.21 -2.67 18.16
CA PRO A 71 -0.75 -2.63 18.21
C PRO A 71 -0.18 -3.23 16.93
N ALA A 72 0.83 -2.56 16.35
CA ALA A 72 1.60 -3.17 15.28
C ALA A 72 2.12 -4.53 15.76
N PRO A 73 2.04 -5.59 14.94
CA PRO A 73 2.66 -6.84 15.30
C PRO A 73 4.11 -6.51 15.60
N SER A 74 4.53 -6.78 16.84
CA SER A 74 5.94 -6.72 17.18
C SER A 74 6.62 -7.65 16.19
N GLN A 75 7.34 -7.09 15.22
CA GLN A 75 8.33 -7.86 14.49
C GLN A 75 9.29 -8.26 15.59
N SER A 76 9.09 -9.46 16.13
CA SER A 76 10.05 -10.09 17.00
C SER A 76 11.28 -10.21 16.12
N HIS A 77 12.14 -9.20 16.17
CA HIS A 77 13.54 -9.31 15.80
C HIS A 77 14.16 -10.21 16.88
N SER A 78 13.69 -11.45 16.92
CA SER A 78 14.52 -12.52 17.40
C SER A 78 15.66 -12.56 16.38
N ASP A 79 16.88 -12.23 16.81
CA ASP A 79 18.11 -12.50 16.04
C ASP A 79 18.23 -13.99 15.65
N GLU A 80 17.41 -14.85 16.26
CA GLU A 80 17.05 -16.15 15.74
C GLU A 80 16.12 -15.97 14.53
N SER A 81 16.70 -15.98 13.33
CA SER A 81 15.96 -16.18 12.09
C SER A 81 14.95 -17.31 12.31
N ALA A 82 13.67 -17.00 12.42
CA ALA A 82 12.65 -18.03 12.23
C ALA A 82 12.97 -18.68 10.89
N PRO A 83 13.02 -20.02 10.78
CA PRO A 83 13.24 -20.65 9.50
C PRO A 83 12.17 -20.12 8.55
N ALA A 84 12.61 -19.38 7.52
CA ALA A 84 11.72 -18.98 6.44
C ALA A 84 11.30 -20.29 5.78
N GLU A 85 10.05 -20.70 6.01
CA GLU A 85 9.51 -21.89 5.39
C GLU A 85 9.32 -21.58 3.90
N VAL A 86 10.23 -22.11 3.08
CA VAL A 86 10.17 -21.96 1.63
C VAL A 86 9.18 -22.99 1.12
N LEU A 87 8.02 -22.52 0.69
CA LEU A 87 7.00 -23.36 0.07
C LEU A 87 7.56 -23.95 -1.24
N GLY A 88 7.48 -25.28 -1.37
CA GLY A 88 7.75 -25.97 -2.61
C GLY A 88 6.63 -25.73 -3.64
N PRO A 89 6.83 -26.11 -4.92
CA PRO A 89 5.80 -25.99 -5.95
C PRO A 89 4.49 -26.73 -5.61
N GLU A 90 4.58 -27.85 -4.90
CA GLU A 90 3.43 -28.61 -4.41
C GLU A 90 2.69 -27.93 -3.24
N ASP A 91 3.41 -27.23 -2.38
CA ASP A 91 2.83 -26.47 -1.27
C ASP A 91 2.11 -25.22 -1.79
N LEU A 92 2.65 -24.55 -2.81
CA LEU A 92 1.99 -23.43 -3.48
C LEU A 92 0.67 -23.83 -4.14
N ALA A 93 0.56 -25.08 -4.61
CA ALA A 93 -0.68 -25.58 -5.23
C ALA A 93 -1.81 -25.81 -4.21
N THR A 94 -1.47 -25.93 -2.93
CA THR A 94 -2.42 -26.16 -1.82
C THR A 94 -2.47 -25.01 -0.82
N TYR A 95 -1.62 -24.00 -0.99
CA TYR A 95 -1.61 -22.80 -0.16
C TYR A 95 -2.93 -22.05 -0.29
N THR A 96 -3.62 -21.96 0.85
CA THR A 96 -4.71 -21.01 1.04
C THR A 96 -4.23 -20.00 2.07
N SER A 97 -4.37 -18.71 1.77
CA SER A 97 -4.16 -17.68 2.78
C SER A 97 -5.06 -17.96 3.98
N ASP A 98 -4.55 -17.74 5.20
CA ASP A 98 -5.35 -17.87 6.41
C ASP A 98 -6.48 -16.84 6.35
N PRO A 99 -7.76 -17.24 6.31
CA PRO A 99 -8.87 -16.29 6.32
C PRO A 99 -8.98 -15.51 7.64
N ARG A 100 -8.21 -15.89 8.68
CA ARG A 100 -8.02 -15.13 9.92
C ARG A 100 -6.90 -14.10 9.84
N ALA A 101 -6.16 -14.01 8.74
CA ALA A 101 -5.29 -12.88 8.47
C ALA A 101 -6.19 -11.65 8.30
N VAL A 102 -6.45 -10.97 9.43
CA VAL A 102 -7.24 -9.75 9.44
C VAL A 102 -6.44 -8.72 8.65
N GLU A 103 -7.03 -8.23 7.57
CA GLU A 103 -6.57 -7.01 6.92
C GLU A 103 -6.83 -5.87 7.90
N LEU A 104 -5.91 -5.69 8.84
CA LEU A 104 -6.02 -4.69 9.88
C LEU A 104 -5.78 -3.33 9.21
N PRO A 105 -6.80 -2.44 9.21
CA PRO A 105 -6.70 -1.21 8.46
C PRO A 105 -5.71 -0.24 9.13
N TYR A 106 -5.53 -0.34 10.46
CA TYR A 106 -4.73 0.61 11.23
C TYR A 106 -3.84 -0.09 12.27
N PHE A 107 -2.56 0.28 12.32
CA PHE A 107 -1.59 -0.24 13.29
C PHE A 107 -0.93 0.88 14.07
N ALA A 108 -0.82 0.73 15.40
CA ALA A 108 -0.14 1.67 16.27
C ALA A 108 1.21 1.11 16.77
N SER A 109 2.28 1.85 16.55
CA SER A 109 3.65 1.53 16.93
C SER A 109 4.17 2.55 17.94
N LYS A 110 4.68 2.08 19.07
CA LYS A 110 5.40 2.95 20.02
C LYS A 110 6.80 3.22 19.48
N ILE A 111 7.08 4.47 19.09
CA ILE A 111 8.39 4.89 18.60
C ILE A 111 9.30 5.28 19.76
N SER A 112 8.75 5.94 20.78
CA SER A 112 9.45 6.30 22.02
C SER A 112 8.47 6.48 23.18
N TYR A 113 8.95 6.92 24.35
CA TYR A 113 8.08 7.24 25.50
C TYR A 113 7.01 8.29 25.17
N HIS A 114 7.35 9.29 24.34
CA HIS A 114 6.47 10.41 24.01
C HIS A 114 5.96 10.40 22.56
N SER A 115 6.26 9.37 21.77
CA SER A 115 5.90 9.37 20.35
C SER A 115 5.39 8.01 19.91
N TRP A 116 4.25 8.05 19.23
CA TRP A 116 3.60 6.92 18.59
C TRP A 116 3.40 7.22 17.11
N GLU A 117 3.54 6.18 16.31
CA GLU A 117 3.22 6.20 14.89
C GLU A 117 1.99 5.34 14.65
N ILE A 118 1.06 5.84 13.86
CA ILE A 118 -0.12 5.09 13.43
C ILE A 118 -0.08 4.98 11.91
N ALA A 119 0.01 3.75 11.42
CA ALA A 119 -0.01 3.42 10.00
C ALA A 119 -1.45 3.05 9.58
N LEU A 120 -1.95 3.65 8.51
CA LEU A 120 -3.29 3.39 7.98
C LEU A 120 -3.20 2.89 6.53
N SER A 121 -3.73 1.70 6.26
CA SER A 121 -3.71 1.11 4.93
C SER A 121 -4.65 1.91 4.00
N MET A 122 -4.06 2.56 2.99
CA MET A 122 -4.76 3.21 1.88
C MET A 122 -5.95 4.12 2.25
N SER A 123 -5.98 4.69 3.45
CA SER A 123 -7.08 5.52 3.94
C SER A 123 -6.59 6.76 4.68
N SER A 124 -7.25 7.89 4.42
CA SER A 124 -6.95 9.19 5.03
C SER A 124 -8.20 9.78 5.69
N PRO A 125 -8.66 9.18 6.81
CA PRO A 125 -9.83 9.67 7.53
C PRO A 125 -9.58 11.10 8.02
N ARG A 126 -10.59 11.97 7.88
CA ARG A 126 -10.49 13.36 8.35
C ARG A 126 -10.80 13.50 9.82
N ASN A 127 -11.70 12.70 10.37
CA ASN A 127 -12.09 12.77 11.78
C ASN A 127 -11.78 11.43 12.41
N VAL A 128 -11.07 11.47 13.53
CA VAL A 128 -10.64 10.30 14.27
C VAL A 128 -10.76 10.56 15.77
N THR A 129 -10.85 9.52 16.57
CA THR A 129 -10.70 9.62 18.02
C THR A 129 -9.36 9.01 18.42
N LEU A 130 -8.53 9.77 19.13
CA LEU A 130 -7.27 9.32 19.70
C LEU A 130 -7.46 8.99 21.18
N ARG A 131 -6.98 7.82 21.59
CA ARG A 131 -7.06 7.35 22.98
C ARG A 131 -5.73 6.85 23.47
N ALA A 132 -5.34 7.25 24.67
CA ALA A 132 -4.21 6.69 25.39
C ALA A 132 -4.71 5.86 26.56
N PHE A 133 -4.13 4.67 26.74
CA PHE A 133 -4.50 3.75 27.81
C PHE A 133 -3.30 3.34 28.65
N SER A 134 -3.59 3.04 29.91
CA SER A 134 -2.67 2.33 30.79
C SER A 134 -2.63 0.83 30.53
N ALA A 135 -1.64 0.14 31.12
CA ALA A 135 -1.51 -1.31 31.00
C ALA A 135 -2.70 -2.09 31.57
N THR A 136 -3.47 -1.46 32.46
CA THR A 136 -4.70 -2.02 33.04
C THR A 136 -5.96 -1.64 32.25
N GLY A 137 -5.83 -0.88 31.16
CA GLY A 137 -6.93 -0.42 30.32
C GLY A 137 -7.62 0.86 30.79
N ILE A 138 -7.02 1.60 31.73
CA ILE A 138 -7.55 2.91 32.17
C ILE A 138 -7.30 3.92 31.04
N VAL A 139 -8.30 4.72 30.71
CA VAL A 139 -8.18 5.82 29.74
C VAL A 139 -7.44 6.99 30.39
N LEU A 140 -6.29 7.35 29.82
CA LEU A 140 -5.45 8.46 30.25
C LEU A 140 -5.64 9.71 29.37
N ALA A 141 -6.12 9.50 28.13
CA ALA A 141 -6.54 10.56 27.22
C ALA A 141 -7.58 10.03 26.24
N ASP A 142 -8.53 10.88 25.84
CA ASP A 142 -9.56 10.60 24.84
C ASP A 142 -9.92 11.92 24.12
N GLU A 143 -9.57 12.04 22.85
CA GLU A 143 -9.72 13.29 22.08
C GLU A 143 -10.18 13.04 20.64
N ASP A 144 -11.19 13.79 20.20
CA ASP A 144 -11.61 13.83 18.80
C ASP A 144 -10.75 14.82 18.02
N VAL A 145 -10.14 14.37 16.92
CA VAL A 145 -9.15 15.12 16.16
C VAL A 145 -9.51 15.17 14.69
N THR A 146 -9.34 16.35 14.08
CA THR A 146 -9.42 16.53 12.62
C THR A 146 -8.03 16.50 11.99
N LEU A 147 -7.79 15.49 11.15
CA LEU A 147 -6.52 15.28 10.46
C LEU A 147 -6.48 15.99 9.10
N ASN A 148 -5.30 16.53 8.79
CA ASN A 148 -4.99 17.10 7.47
C ASN A 148 -3.87 16.28 6.85
N TRP A 149 -4.19 15.57 5.76
CA TRP A 149 -3.28 14.68 5.04
C TRP A 149 -2.60 15.41 3.87
N VAL A 150 -1.32 15.15 3.70
CA VAL A 150 -0.48 15.65 2.61
C VAL A 150 0.16 14.48 1.91
N ARG A 151 0.01 14.39 0.59
CA ARG A 151 0.67 13.36 -0.22
C ARG A 151 2.18 13.54 -0.19
N VAL A 152 2.91 12.49 0.17
CA VAL A 152 4.38 12.48 0.24
C VAL A 152 5.01 11.56 -0.80
N GLY A 153 4.22 10.75 -1.50
CA GLY A 153 4.70 9.88 -2.57
C GLY A 153 3.62 9.47 -3.57
N GLY A 154 4.05 8.72 -4.59
CA GLY A 154 3.17 8.24 -5.66
C GLY A 154 2.80 9.33 -6.67
N THR A 155 1.62 9.20 -7.29
CA THR A 155 1.13 10.13 -8.32
C THR A 155 -0.34 10.42 -8.12
N GLU A 156 -0.85 11.54 -8.65
CA GLU A 156 -2.29 11.83 -8.60
C GLU A 156 -3.14 10.73 -9.26
N ARG A 157 -2.61 10.10 -10.32
CA ARG A 157 -3.31 9.03 -11.03
C ARG A 157 -3.41 7.74 -10.21
N CYS A 158 -2.37 7.39 -9.46
CA CYS A 158 -2.28 6.11 -8.76
C CYS A 158 -2.45 6.22 -7.25
N GLY A 159 -2.66 7.42 -6.74
CA GLY A 159 -2.52 7.69 -5.32
C GLY A 159 -1.09 7.46 -4.84
N GLY A 160 -0.96 7.26 -3.54
CA GLY A 160 0.30 7.08 -2.87
C GLY A 160 0.19 7.51 -1.41
N PRO A 161 1.26 7.26 -0.63
CA PRO A 161 1.28 7.55 0.80
C PRO A 161 1.07 9.04 1.07
N GLU A 162 0.37 9.29 2.16
CA GLU A 162 0.05 10.57 2.73
C GLU A 162 0.47 10.59 4.20
N GLU A 163 0.95 11.75 4.64
CA GLU A 163 1.31 12.01 6.03
C GLU A 163 0.39 13.08 6.58
N SER A 164 -0.04 12.92 7.83
CA SER A 164 -0.76 13.96 8.54
C SER A 164 0.19 14.84 9.34
N ALA A 165 -0.24 16.07 9.63
CA ALA A 165 0.47 16.89 10.62
C ALA A 165 0.50 16.17 11.98
N PRO A 166 1.61 16.23 12.74
CA PRO A 166 1.68 15.62 14.06
C PRO A 166 0.58 16.14 14.98
N VAL A 167 -0.02 15.23 15.75
CA VAL A 167 -1.05 15.55 16.74
C VAL A 167 -0.43 15.49 18.13
N ILE A 168 -0.75 16.45 18.98
CA ILE A 168 -0.36 16.44 20.39
C ILE A 168 -1.54 15.91 21.19
N LEU A 169 -1.35 14.79 21.90
CA LEU A 169 -2.33 14.21 22.80
C LEU A 169 -1.90 14.51 24.24
N VAL A 170 -2.74 15.22 24.99
CA VAL A 170 -2.45 15.58 26.38
C VAL A 170 -2.85 14.43 27.30
N ILE A 171 -1.90 13.96 28.10
CA ILE A 171 -2.13 12.88 29.07
C ILE A 171 -2.58 13.49 30.40
N SER A 172 -3.76 13.07 30.84
CA SER A 172 -4.35 13.41 32.13
C SER A 172 -4.24 12.18 33.03
N ALA A 173 -3.32 12.25 34.00
CA ALA A 173 -3.19 11.27 35.07
C ALA A 173 -4.33 11.40 36.09
#